data_AF-A0A378G2E0-F1
#
_entry.id   AF-A0A378G2E0-F1
#
_cell.length_a   1.000
_cell.length_b   1.000
_cell.length_c   1.000
_cell.angle_alpha   90.00
_cell.angle_beta   90.00
_cell.angle_gamma   90.00
#
_symmetry.space_group_name_H-M   'P 1'
#
loop_
_entity.id
_entity.type
_entity.pdbx_description
1 polymer ?
#
loop_
_entity_poly.entity_id
_entity_poly.type
_entity_poly.pdbx_seq_one_letter_code
_entity_poly.pdbx_strand_id
1 'polypeptide(L)'
;MKKDNVGWQVARPSSFARRITVNTPMQLSGPARHQALMKTAADPQGEVVLGTMQNCANGKTPWGTYLTCEENWSDIFVKKVPRNVLEKRYGISDSDESYRWNEVDERFSVDKTPNEPNRFGWVVEIDPYDPTSTPRKHTALGRFKHEGAAVTLAGDNRVVVYMGDRSQI
;
A
#
# COMPACT_ATOMS: atom_id res chain seq x y z
N MET A 1 -14.59 13.04 13.42
CA MET A 1 -15.90 13.73 13.29
C MET A 1 -16.42 14.04 14.67
N LYS A 2 -17.22 15.10 14.84
CA LYS A 2 -17.98 15.39 16.07
C LYS A 2 -19.47 15.45 15.73
N LYS A 3 -20.36 14.99 16.60
CA LYS A 3 -21.81 15.09 16.42
C LYS A 3 -22.32 16.29 17.20
N ASP A 4 -23.10 17.14 16.56
CA ASP A 4 -23.83 18.25 17.18
C ASP A 4 -25.32 18.19 16.82
N ASN A 5 -26.07 19.25 17.14
CA ASN A 5 -27.52 19.33 16.90
C ASN A 5 -27.90 19.33 15.41
N VAL A 6 -26.95 19.62 14.50
CA VAL A 6 -27.17 19.59 13.04
C VAL A 6 -26.56 18.36 12.37
N GLY A 7 -25.93 17.47 13.14
CA GLY A 7 -25.44 16.16 12.68
C GLY A 7 -23.93 15.98 12.85
N TRP A 8 -23.33 15.13 12.01
CA TRP A 8 -21.89 14.88 12.04
C TRP A 8 -21.13 15.95 11.26
N GLN A 9 -20.15 16.57 11.92
CA GLN A 9 -19.28 17.60 11.34
C GLN A 9 -17.80 17.21 11.46
N VAL A 10 -16.98 17.71 10.54
CA VAL A 10 -15.51 17.56 10.65
C VAL A 10 -15.04 18.38 11.85
N ALA A 11 -14.33 17.75 12.78
CA ALA A 11 -13.73 18.46 13.90
C ALA A 11 -12.43 19.14 13.43
N ARG A 12 -12.37 20.47 13.50
CA ARG A 12 -11.20 21.27 13.14
C ARG A 12 -10.90 22.28 14.27
N PRO A 13 -9.66 22.33 14.81
CA PRO A 13 -8.60 21.33 14.64
C PRO A 13 -8.94 20.01 15.35
N SER A 14 -8.30 18.92 14.95
CA SER A 14 -8.35 17.62 15.65
C SER A 14 -6.93 17.07 15.78
N SER A 15 -6.56 16.61 16.97
CA SER A 15 -5.27 15.97 17.23
C SER A 15 -5.09 14.64 16.47
N PHE A 16 -6.19 13.99 16.07
CA PHE A 16 -6.17 12.75 15.29
C PHE A 16 -6.12 12.97 13.78
N ALA A 17 -6.27 14.22 13.31
CA ALA A 17 -6.25 14.50 11.88
C ALA A 17 -4.85 14.25 11.30
N ARG A 18 -4.76 13.30 10.36
CA ARG A 18 -3.50 12.88 9.75
C ARG A 18 -3.66 12.64 8.25
N ARG A 19 -2.64 13.00 7.48
CA ARG A 19 -2.50 12.58 6.08
C ARG A 19 -1.39 11.55 5.97
N ILE A 20 -1.68 10.44 5.31
CA ILE A 20 -0.71 9.44 4.89
C ILE A 20 -0.64 9.51 3.36
N THR A 21 0.56 9.61 2.80
CA THR A 21 0.79 9.88 1.38
C THR A 21 1.81 8.91 0.79
N VAL A 22 2.06 9.04 -0.51
CA VAL A 22 3.10 8.29 -1.22
C VAL A 22 4.54 8.60 -0.73
N ASN A 23 4.72 9.59 0.13
CA ASN A 23 6.03 9.94 0.73
C ASN A 23 6.07 9.71 2.24
N THR A 24 5.00 9.20 2.86
CA THR A 24 5.01 8.87 4.29
C THR A 24 5.87 7.62 4.54
N PRO A 25 6.87 7.64 5.43
CA PRO A 25 7.62 6.43 5.77
C PRO A 25 6.73 5.35 6.36
N MET A 26 6.92 4.11 5.91
CA MET A 26 6.18 2.92 6.34
C MET A 26 7.15 1.77 6.60
N GLN A 27 6.78 0.86 7.49
CA GLN A 27 7.56 -0.35 7.75
C GLN A 27 6.99 -1.55 6.99
N LEU A 28 7.85 -2.41 6.48
CA LEU A 28 7.48 -3.74 6.03
C LEU A 28 7.41 -4.70 7.22
N SER A 29 6.40 -5.56 7.23
CA SER A 29 6.27 -6.65 8.19
C SER A 29 5.94 -7.95 7.48
N GLY A 30 6.25 -9.08 8.10
CA GLY A 30 6.01 -10.42 7.56
C GLY A 30 7.13 -10.96 6.65
N PRO A 31 6.88 -12.08 5.95
CA PRO A 31 7.92 -12.92 5.33
C PRO A 31 8.73 -12.26 4.21
N ALA A 32 8.20 -11.23 3.53
CA ALA A 32 8.92 -10.59 2.43
C ALA A 32 9.92 -9.52 2.90
N ARG A 33 9.86 -9.06 4.16
CA ARG A 33 10.84 -8.11 4.70
C ARG A 33 12.25 -8.67 4.56
N HIS A 34 13.22 -7.81 4.20
CA HIS A 34 14.62 -8.15 3.95
C HIS A 34 14.91 -9.07 2.75
N GLN A 35 13.89 -9.53 2.02
CA GLN A 35 14.11 -10.30 0.80
C GLN A 35 14.77 -9.44 -0.28
N ALA A 36 15.58 -10.08 -1.13
CA ALA A 36 16.33 -9.39 -2.19
C ALA A 36 15.43 -8.52 -3.09
N LEU A 37 14.21 -8.97 -3.39
CA LEU A 37 13.24 -8.26 -4.21
C LEU A 37 12.63 -7.02 -3.54
N MET A 38 12.81 -6.82 -2.23
CA MET A 38 12.32 -5.65 -1.49
C MET A 38 13.38 -4.57 -1.29
N LYS A 39 14.63 -4.83 -1.67
CA LYS A 39 15.77 -3.93 -1.47
C LYS A 39 15.91 -2.97 -2.64
N THR A 40 16.12 -1.70 -2.34
CA THR A 40 16.47 -0.66 -3.32
C THR A 40 17.75 0.05 -2.89
N ALA A 41 18.31 0.92 -3.72
CA ALA A 41 19.47 1.72 -3.32
C ALA A 41 19.18 2.61 -2.09
N ALA A 42 17.97 3.16 -2.00
CA ALA A 42 17.53 4.02 -0.88
C ALA A 42 17.16 3.23 0.38
N ASP A 43 16.84 1.94 0.24
CA ASP A 43 16.60 1.03 1.37
C ASP A 43 17.27 -0.33 1.09
N PRO A 44 18.57 -0.45 1.38
CA PRO A 44 19.33 -1.68 1.16
C PRO A 44 18.93 -2.83 2.09
N GLN A 45 18.20 -2.52 3.17
CA GLN A 45 17.72 -3.53 4.11
C GLN A 45 16.34 -4.07 3.71
N GLY A 46 15.58 -3.37 2.86
CA GLY A 46 14.26 -3.82 2.41
C GLY A 46 13.26 -3.89 3.56
N GLU A 47 13.18 -2.82 4.34
CA GLU A 47 12.37 -2.71 5.55
C GLU A 47 11.57 -1.42 5.68
N VAL A 48 12.00 -0.32 5.04
CA VAL A 48 11.30 0.96 5.08
C VAL A 48 10.91 1.37 3.66
N VAL A 49 9.61 1.56 3.45
CA VAL A 49 9.04 1.99 2.17
C VAL A 49 8.47 3.39 2.31
N LEU A 50 8.70 4.24 1.32
CA LEU A 50 8.02 5.52 1.24
C LEU A 50 6.64 5.30 0.61
N GLY A 51 5.65 5.33 1.49
CA GLY A 51 4.27 5.61 1.14
C GLY A 51 3.39 4.44 0.77
N THR A 52 2.12 4.81 0.61
CA THR A 52 1.05 4.01 0.03
C THR A 52 0.34 4.86 -1.01
N MET A 53 -0.19 4.23 -2.04
CA MET A 53 -0.84 4.90 -3.17
C MET A 53 -1.83 3.97 -3.83
N GLN A 54 -2.69 4.53 -4.70
CA GLN A 54 -3.74 3.76 -5.37
C GLN A 54 -4.58 2.96 -4.36
N ASN A 55 -4.85 3.60 -3.22
CA ASN A 55 -5.61 3.05 -2.12
C ASN A 55 -7.08 2.92 -2.54
N CYS A 56 -7.57 1.69 -2.68
CA CYS A 56 -8.92 1.40 -3.16
C CYS A 56 -9.93 1.39 -2.00
N ALA A 57 -10.26 0.21 -1.45
CA ALA A 57 -11.15 0.10 -0.30
C ALA A 57 -10.36 -0.21 0.99
N ASN A 58 -11.00 -0.95 1.90
CA ASN A 58 -10.57 -1.01 3.28
C ASN A 58 -10.86 -2.33 3.99
N GLY A 59 -10.34 -2.42 5.22
CA GLY A 59 -10.72 -3.37 6.25
C GLY A 59 -10.71 -2.71 7.63
N LYS A 60 -11.46 -3.26 8.58
CA LYS A 60 -11.43 -2.85 9.99
C LYS A 60 -11.06 -4.06 10.82
N THR A 61 -10.01 -3.94 11.62
CA THR A 61 -9.58 -5.03 12.48
C THR A 61 -10.35 -5.02 13.81
N PRO A 62 -10.52 -6.18 14.47
CA PRO A 62 -11.15 -6.23 15.79
C PRO A 62 -10.28 -5.61 16.89
N TRP A 63 -8.99 -5.37 16.66
CA TRP A 63 -8.07 -4.69 17.59
C TRP A 63 -7.94 -3.16 17.33
N GLY A 64 -8.85 -2.58 16.54
CA GLY A 64 -9.00 -1.11 16.46
C GLY A 64 -8.14 -0.41 15.42
N THR A 65 -7.51 -1.14 14.51
CA THR A 65 -6.74 -0.57 13.38
C THR A 65 -7.53 -0.59 12.08
N TYR A 66 -7.06 0.21 11.13
CA TYR A 66 -7.61 0.33 9.79
C TYR A 66 -6.67 -0.34 8.79
N LEU A 67 -7.24 -1.07 7.83
CA LEU A 67 -6.53 -1.62 6.70
C LEU A 67 -6.88 -0.82 5.45
N THR A 68 -5.88 -0.36 4.70
CA THR A 68 -6.04 0.17 3.34
C THR A 68 -5.38 -0.76 2.34
N CYS A 69 -5.91 -0.79 1.12
CA CYS A 69 -5.56 -1.78 0.10
C CYS A 69 -4.98 -1.08 -1.14
N GLU A 70 -3.73 -1.41 -1.49
CA GLU A 70 -3.09 -0.90 -2.72
C GLU A 70 -3.54 -1.73 -3.92
N GLU A 71 -4.28 -1.12 -4.85
CA GLU A 71 -4.90 -1.82 -5.97
C GLU A 71 -4.15 -1.59 -7.28
N ASN A 72 -4.39 -0.46 -7.95
CA ASN A 72 -3.83 -0.15 -9.26
C ASN A 72 -2.42 0.48 -9.17
N TRP A 73 -1.61 -0.02 -8.24
CA TRP A 73 -0.25 0.48 -7.97
C TRP A 73 0.67 0.34 -9.19
N SER A 74 0.45 -0.67 -10.04
CA SER A 74 1.24 -0.94 -11.24
C SER A 74 1.18 0.20 -12.25
N ASP A 75 0.06 0.93 -12.28
CA ASP A 75 -0.24 1.94 -13.29
C ASP A 75 0.64 3.19 -13.12
N ILE A 76 1.27 3.33 -11.94
CA ILE A 76 2.19 4.41 -11.61
C ILE A 76 3.61 4.13 -12.12
N PHE A 77 3.95 2.87 -12.33
CA PHE A 77 5.31 2.44 -12.68
C PHE A 77 5.45 2.27 -14.19
N VAL A 78 6.60 2.72 -14.71
CA VAL A 78 6.94 2.59 -16.13
C VAL A 78 8.27 1.85 -16.29
N LYS A 79 8.30 0.88 -17.20
CA LYS A 79 9.53 0.19 -17.63
C LYS A 79 9.71 0.29 -19.14
N LYS A 80 10.74 1.00 -19.61
CA LYS A 80 11.03 1.18 -21.04
C LYS A 80 11.74 -0.01 -21.64
N VAL A 81 12.59 -0.70 -20.88
CA VAL A 81 13.23 -1.94 -21.37
C VAL A 81 12.27 -3.13 -21.26
N PRO A 82 12.54 -4.24 -21.96
CA PRO A 82 11.66 -5.40 -21.92
C PRO A 82 11.34 -5.87 -20.49
N ARG A 83 10.03 -5.98 -20.22
CA ARG A 83 9.49 -6.44 -18.93
C ARG A 83 9.72 -7.93 -18.70
N ASN A 84 10.08 -8.30 -17.48
CA ASN A 84 10.17 -9.69 -17.04
C ASN A 84 8.76 -10.30 -16.85
N VAL A 85 8.70 -11.60 -16.54
CA VAL A 85 7.43 -12.34 -16.43
C VAL A 85 6.51 -11.76 -15.35
N LEU A 86 7.05 -11.35 -14.20
CA LEU A 86 6.27 -10.80 -13.10
C LEU A 86 5.78 -9.38 -13.42
N GLU A 87 6.64 -8.52 -13.97
CA GLU A 87 6.28 -7.15 -14.37
C GLU A 87 5.15 -7.16 -15.41
N LYS A 88 5.19 -8.08 -16.37
CA LYS A 88 4.10 -8.33 -17.32
C LYS A 88 2.83 -8.81 -16.63
N ARG A 89 2.95 -9.81 -15.74
CA ARG A 89 1.80 -10.38 -15.02
C ARG A 89 1.05 -9.35 -14.18
N TYR A 90 1.78 -8.40 -13.58
CA TYR A 90 1.17 -7.32 -12.80
C TYR A 90 0.74 -6.10 -13.64
N GLY A 91 0.97 -6.10 -14.95
CA GLY A 91 0.49 -5.05 -15.85
C GLY A 91 1.30 -3.76 -15.81
N ILE A 92 2.57 -3.79 -15.41
CA ILE A 92 3.45 -2.61 -15.53
C ILE A 92 3.58 -2.26 -17.01
N SER A 93 3.37 -1.00 -17.39
CA SER A 93 3.41 -0.53 -18.78
C SER A 93 4.79 0.00 -19.17
N ASP A 94 5.03 0.19 -20.48
CA ASP A 94 6.19 0.92 -20.99
C ASP A 94 5.89 2.41 -21.25
N SER A 95 4.66 2.84 -21.04
CA SER A 95 4.26 4.24 -20.97
C SER A 95 3.14 4.45 -19.96
N ASP A 96 3.09 5.67 -19.44
CA ASP A 96 1.97 6.19 -18.66
C ASP A 96 1.76 7.63 -19.13
N GLU A 97 0.59 7.94 -19.68
CA GLU A 97 0.24 9.29 -20.13
C GLU A 97 -0.64 10.02 -19.10
N SER A 98 -0.99 9.35 -17.99
CA SER A 98 -1.89 9.88 -16.96
C SER A 98 -1.12 10.51 -15.79
N TYR A 99 -0.26 9.75 -15.11
CA TYR A 99 0.44 10.23 -13.91
C TYR A 99 1.84 10.76 -14.22
N ARG A 100 2.60 10.03 -15.06
CA ARG A 100 3.94 10.40 -15.55
C ARG A 100 4.97 10.63 -14.44
N TRP A 101 4.78 10.00 -13.28
CA TRP A 101 5.67 10.19 -12.12
C TRP A 101 7.10 9.74 -12.41
N ASN A 102 7.27 8.71 -13.25
CA ASN A 102 8.57 8.21 -13.68
C ASN A 102 9.44 9.27 -14.39
N GLU A 103 8.85 10.35 -14.90
CA GLU A 103 9.58 11.44 -15.56
C GLU A 103 10.24 12.41 -14.57
N VAL A 104 9.74 12.46 -13.34
CA VAL A 104 10.15 13.45 -12.33
C VAL A 104 10.66 12.83 -11.03
N ASP A 105 10.37 11.56 -10.77
CA ASP A 105 10.87 10.80 -9.63
C ASP A 105 11.32 9.40 -10.11
N GLU A 106 12.63 9.16 -10.02
CA GLU A 106 13.29 7.94 -10.47
C GLU A 106 12.80 6.67 -9.75
N ARG A 107 12.17 6.85 -8.59
CA ARG A 107 11.53 5.77 -7.84
C ARG A 107 10.46 5.05 -8.64
N PHE A 108 9.75 5.77 -9.51
CA PHE A 108 8.67 5.21 -10.34
C PHE A 108 9.13 4.76 -11.74
N SER A 109 10.41 4.96 -12.07
CA SER A 109 11.04 4.33 -13.23
C SER A 109 11.60 2.96 -12.83
N VAL A 110 11.03 1.89 -13.37
CA VAL A 110 11.50 0.51 -13.09
C VAL A 110 12.88 0.26 -13.69
N ASP A 111 13.27 1.00 -14.73
CA ASP A 111 14.62 0.91 -15.30
C ASP A 111 15.70 1.41 -14.32
N LYS A 112 15.36 2.43 -13.50
CA LYS A 112 16.26 3.03 -12.51
C LYS A 112 16.15 2.38 -11.13
N THR A 113 14.92 2.07 -10.71
CA THR A 113 14.62 1.50 -9.39
C THR A 113 13.81 0.20 -9.53
N PRO A 114 14.42 -0.89 -10.05
CA PRO A 114 13.69 -2.10 -10.50
C PRO A 114 12.88 -2.83 -9.42
N ASN A 115 13.29 -2.69 -8.16
CA ASN A 115 12.59 -3.33 -7.04
C ASN A 115 11.53 -2.44 -6.38
N GLU A 116 11.40 -1.17 -6.76
CA GLU A 116 10.37 -0.31 -6.16
C GLU A 116 8.94 -0.84 -6.36
N PRO A 117 8.54 -1.34 -7.55
CA PRO A 117 7.21 -1.91 -7.73
C PRO A 117 6.89 -3.04 -6.75
N ASN A 118 7.90 -3.82 -6.32
CA ASN A 118 7.70 -4.93 -5.38
C ASN A 118 7.32 -4.45 -3.97
N ARG A 119 7.59 -3.18 -3.65
CA ARG A 119 7.30 -2.52 -2.37
C ARG A 119 5.87 -1.95 -2.31
N PHE A 120 5.07 -2.16 -3.35
CA PHE A 120 3.65 -1.81 -3.44
C PHE A 120 2.78 -3.01 -3.83
N GLY A 121 1.46 -2.88 -3.65
CA GLY A 121 0.48 -3.96 -3.84
C GLY A 121 0.21 -4.74 -2.57
N TRP A 122 0.33 -4.09 -1.43
CA TRP A 122 0.16 -4.70 -0.11
C TRP A 122 -1.06 -4.13 0.60
N VAL A 123 -1.62 -4.91 1.52
CA VAL A 123 -2.49 -4.36 2.57
C VAL A 123 -1.62 -3.59 3.57
N VAL A 124 -2.01 -2.35 3.87
CA VAL A 124 -1.32 -1.47 4.81
C VAL A 124 -2.20 -1.22 6.04
N GLU A 125 -1.66 -1.51 7.22
CA GLU A 125 -2.31 -1.25 8.50
C GLU A 125 -1.92 0.11 9.07
N ILE A 126 -2.91 0.84 9.56
CA ILE A 126 -2.80 2.17 10.14
C ILE A 126 -3.52 2.18 11.48
N ASP A 127 -2.88 2.75 12.50
CA ASP A 127 -3.55 3.10 13.76
C ASP A 127 -4.15 4.50 13.63
N PRO A 128 -5.50 4.65 13.57
CA PRO A 128 -6.14 5.95 13.45
C PRO A 128 -6.18 6.72 14.79
N TYR A 129 -5.85 6.08 15.91
CA TYR A 129 -5.87 6.68 17.26
C TYR A 129 -4.48 7.15 17.70
N ASP A 130 -3.41 6.69 17.06
CA ASP A 130 -2.07 7.25 17.20
C ASP A 130 -1.64 7.99 15.90
N PRO A 131 -1.74 9.33 15.84
CA PRO A 131 -1.37 10.10 14.66
C PRO A 131 0.15 10.11 14.37
N THR A 132 0.97 9.61 15.30
CA THR A 132 2.44 9.51 15.16
C THR A 132 2.91 8.11 14.78
N SER A 133 2.05 7.11 14.88
CA SER A 133 2.35 5.70 14.55
C SER A 133 2.90 5.54 13.12
N THR A 134 3.83 4.63 12.89
CA THR A 134 4.30 4.32 11.52
C THR A 134 3.42 3.24 10.89
N PRO A 135 2.77 3.49 9.73
CA PRO A 135 1.97 2.48 9.04
C PRO A 135 2.81 1.26 8.65
N ARG A 136 2.18 0.09 8.57
CA ARG A 136 2.85 -1.18 8.27
C ARG A 136 2.27 -1.87 7.05
N LYS A 137 3.10 -2.26 6.09
CA LYS A 137 2.68 -3.14 4.99
C LYS A 137 2.78 -4.60 5.44
N HIS A 138 1.69 -5.35 5.32
CA HIS A 138 1.59 -6.74 5.80
C HIS A 138 1.86 -7.75 4.69
N THR A 139 3.12 -8.17 4.57
CA THR A 139 3.53 -9.02 3.44
C THR A 139 3.01 -10.46 3.54
N ALA A 140 2.61 -10.90 4.74
CA ALA A 140 1.96 -12.20 4.95
C ALA A 140 0.58 -12.32 4.28
N LEU A 141 -0.06 -11.19 3.94
CA LEU A 141 -1.34 -11.14 3.25
C LEU A 141 -1.21 -11.24 1.72
N GLY A 142 0.02 -11.38 1.20
CA GLY A 142 0.28 -11.51 -0.23
C GLY A 142 0.25 -10.19 -1.00
N ARG A 143 0.81 -10.22 -2.21
CA ARG A 143 0.97 -9.04 -3.08
C ARG A 143 0.16 -9.19 -4.36
N PHE A 144 -0.81 -8.31 -4.56
CA PHE A 144 -1.66 -8.23 -5.77
C PHE A 144 -2.44 -6.91 -5.79
N LYS A 145 -3.43 -6.76 -6.68
CA LYS A 145 -4.24 -5.54 -6.77
C LYS A 145 -5.42 -5.64 -5.79
N HIS A 146 -5.16 -5.35 -4.53
CA HIS A 146 -6.14 -5.54 -3.45
C HIS A 146 -7.31 -4.56 -3.57
N GLU A 147 -8.53 -5.08 -3.77
CA GLU A 147 -9.75 -4.25 -3.75
C GLU A 147 -10.11 -3.86 -2.31
N GLY A 148 -10.12 -4.84 -1.40
CA GLY A 148 -10.51 -4.68 0.00
C GLY A 148 -10.02 -5.85 0.87
N ALA A 149 -10.17 -5.70 2.19
CA ALA A 149 -9.73 -6.69 3.17
C ALA A 149 -10.84 -6.95 4.20
N ALA A 150 -11.66 -7.97 3.94
CA ALA A 150 -12.75 -8.36 4.83
C ALA A 150 -12.22 -9.22 5.99
N VAL A 151 -12.22 -8.66 7.19
CA VAL A 151 -11.71 -9.30 8.41
C VAL A 151 -12.83 -10.01 9.15
N THR A 152 -12.61 -11.27 9.53
CA THR A 152 -13.48 -12.04 10.41
C THR A 152 -12.65 -12.92 11.37
N LEU A 153 -13.31 -13.61 12.29
CA LEU A 153 -12.69 -14.57 13.20
C LEU A 153 -13.16 -15.98 12.85
N ALA A 154 -12.23 -16.93 12.86
CA ALA A 154 -12.55 -18.35 12.85
C ALA A 154 -13.14 -18.78 14.21
N GLY A 155 -13.71 -19.99 14.28
CA GLY A 155 -14.31 -20.51 15.52
C GLY A 155 -13.35 -20.68 16.70
N ASP A 156 -12.04 -20.64 16.44
CA ASP A 156 -10.96 -20.69 17.44
C ASP A 156 -10.31 -19.31 17.69
N ASN A 157 -10.96 -18.21 17.26
CA ASN A 157 -10.51 -16.83 17.36
C ASN A 157 -9.25 -16.46 16.57
N ARG A 158 -8.77 -17.32 15.66
CA ARG A 158 -7.78 -16.86 14.68
C ARG A 158 -8.41 -15.87 13.71
N VAL A 159 -7.62 -14.87 13.33
CA VAL A 159 -8.05 -13.86 12.35
C VAL A 159 -8.04 -14.46 10.95
N VAL A 160 -9.11 -14.21 10.20
CA VAL A 160 -9.23 -14.55 8.79
C VAL A 160 -9.44 -13.26 7.99
N VAL A 161 -8.70 -13.11 6.90
CA VAL A 161 -8.82 -11.95 6.01
C VAL A 161 -9.12 -12.46 4.60
N TYR A 162 -10.31 -12.15 4.09
CA TYR A 162 -10.67 -12.40 2.70
C TYR A 162 -10.31 -11.17 1.86
N MET A 163 -9.66 -11.39 0.73
CA MET A 163 -9.11 -10.33 -0.13
C MET A 163 -9.41 -10.65 -1.59
N GLY A 164 -9.89 -9.65 -2.33
CA GLY A 164 -10.11 -9.75 -3.78
C GLY A 164 -8.95 -9.15 -4.56
N ASP A 165 -8.58 -9.78 -5.68
CA ASP A 165 -7.65 -9.24 -6.66
C ASP A 165 -8.44 -8.65 -7.83
N ARG A 166 -8.47 -7.31 -7.95
CA ARG A 166 -9.16 -6.62 -9.03
C ARG A 166 -8.24 -6.43 -10.22
N SER A 167 -8.12 -7.46 -11.03
CA SER A 167 -7.50 -7.38 -12.36
C SER A 167 -8.47 -7.91 -13.42
N GLN A 168 -8.61 -7.19 -14.54
CA GLN A 168 -9.06 -7.83 -15.78
C GLN A 168 -7.81 -8.39 -16.45
N ILE A 169 -7.82 -9.70 -16.73
CA ILE A 169 -6.75 -10.39 -17.48
C ILE A 169 -7.01 -10.19 -18.97
#